data_AF-A0A1C5NZ22-F1
#
_entry.id   AF-A0A1C5NZ22-F1
#
_cell.length_a   1.000
_cell.length_b   1.000
_cell.length_c   1.000
_cell.angle_alpha   90.00
_cell.angle_beta   90.00
_cell.angle_gamma   90.00
#
_symmetry.space_group_name_H-M   'P 1'
#
loop_
_entity.id
_entity.type
_entity.pdbx_description
1 polymer ?
#
loop_
_entity_poly.entity_id
_entity_poly.type
_entity_poly.pdbx_seq_one_letter_code
_entity_poly.pdbx_strand_id
1 'polypeptide(L)'
;MPEEQIAITLVGAIISGVLATIITLVINAKAEKKRRKQQLVDDIFGYKYQMTGSTLNALDINCQGLTRALNRVIIVFHDDPEVMKALDNLWLAINGKNTKITDDLLITLLRTMSKSAGIKCNDWNDSRFTRVFKV
;
A
#
# COMPACT_ATOMS: atom_id res chain seq x y z
N MET A 1 9.63 -44.08 -33.84
CA MET A 1 10.06 -43.58 -32.52
C MET A 1 9.65 -44.60 -31.49
N PRO A 2 10.51 -44.99 -30.53
CA PRO A 2 10.15 -45.95 -29.50
C PRO A 2 9.00 -45.41 -28.66
N GLU A 3 8.02 -46.25 -28.35
CA GLU A 3 6.82 -45.89 -27.58
C GLU A 3 7.18 -45.32 -26.19
N GLU A 4 8.29 -45.82 -25.62
CA GLU A 4 8.88 -45.34 -24.37
C GLU A 4 9.33 -43.87 -24.43
N GLN A 5 9.86 -43.40 -25.57
CA GLN A 5 10.29 -42.00 -25.72
C GLN A 5 9.09 -41.04 -25.76
N ILE A 6 7.97 -41.49 -26.31
CA ILE A 6 6.72 -40.72 -26.34
C ILE A 6 6.17 -40.58 -24.91
N ALA A 7 6.17 -41.66 -24.12
CA ALA A 7 5.70 -41.64 -22.74
C ALA A 7 6.55 -40.72 -21.84
N ILE A 8 7.88 -40.78 -21.94
CA ILE A 8 8.79 -39.93 -21.16
C ILE A 8 8.59 -38.45 -21.52
N THR A 9 8.44 -38.15 -22.80
CA THR A 9 8.22 -36.77 -23.27
C THR A 9 6.88 -36.23 -22.78
N LEU A 10 5.83 -37.06 -22.80
CA LEU A 10 4.50 -36.69 -22.31
C LEU A 10 4.51 -36.40 -20.79
N VAL A 11 5.15 -37.27 -20.00
CA VAL A 11 5.28 -37.08 -18.55
C VAL A 11 6.11 -35.82 -18.24
N GLY A 12 7.20 -35.60 -18.97
CA GLY A 12 8.03 -34.40 -18.84
C GLY A 12 7.26 -33.11 -19.12
N ALA A 13 6.43 -33.10 -20.17
CA ALA A 13 5.59 -31.96 -20.51
C ALA A 13 4.55 -31.65 -19.41
N ILE A 14 3.94 -32.68 -18.82
CA ILE A 14 2.97 -32.52 -17.72
C ILE A 14 3.65 -31.93 -16.48
N ILE A 15 4.79 -32.49 -16.06
CA ILE A 15 5.54 -32.01 -14.88
C ILE A 15 5.97 -30.54 -15.08
N SER A 16 6.48 -30.21 -16.26
CA SER A 16 6.87 -28.84 -16.61
C SER A 16 5.68 -27.87 -16.55
N GLY A 17 4.53 -28.26 -17.09
CA GLY A 17 3.31 -27.46 -17.05
C GLY A 17 2.81 -27.19 -15.62
N VAL A 18 2.83 -28.22 -14.76
CA VAL A 18 2.45 -28.07 -13.34
C VAL A 18 3.41 -27.12 -12.62
N LEU A 19 4.72 -27.28 -12.82
CA LEU A 19 5.72 -26.42 -12.17
C LEU A 19 5.59 -24.96 -12.61
N ALA A 20 5.42 -24.71 -13.92
CA ALA A 20 5.19 -23.37 -14.46
C ALA A 20 3.94 -22.72 -13.86
N THR A 21 2.88 -23.49 -13.65
CA THR A 21 1.63 -23.02 -13.04
C THR A 21 1.85 -22.60 -11.59
N ILE A 22 2.55 -23.42 -10.79
CA ILE A 22 2.85 -23.11 -9.38
C ILE A 22 3.68 -21.82 -9.28
N ILE A 23 4.73 -21.69 -10.09
CA ILE A 23 5.57 -20.48 -10.12
C ILE A 23 4.73 -19.25 -10.46
N THR A 24 3.87 -19.36 -11.47
CA THR A 24 2.99 -18.27 -11.91
C THR A 24 2.03 -17.83 -10.80
N LEU A 25 1.41 -18.78 -10.08
CA LEU A 25 0.52 -18.48 -8.96
C LEU A 25 1.25 -17.72 -7.84
N VAL A 26 2.47 -18.13 -7.49
CA VAL A 26 3.26 -17.46 -6.44
C VAL A 26 3.64 -16.04 -6.85
N ILE A 27 4.05 -15.83 -8.10
CA ILE A 27 4.38 -14.50 -8.63
C ILE A 27 3.13 -13.61 -8.64
N ASN A 28 2.00 -14.12 -9.11
CA ASN A 28 0.74 -13.38 -9.16
C ASN A 28 0.23 -13.01 -7.77
N ALA A 29 0.31 -13.90 -6.79
CA ALA A 29 -0.08 -13.60 -5.40
C ALA A 29 0.78 -12.46 -4.80
N LYS A 30 2.10 -12.48 -5.06
CA LYS A 30 2.99 -11.40 -4.63
C LYS A 30 2.68 -10.08 -5.34
N ALA A 31 2.46 -10.13 -6.66
CA ALA A 31 2.13 -8.97 -7.46
C ALA A 31 0.80 -8.33 -7.04
N GLU A 32 -0.23 -9.15 -6.76
CA GLU A 32 -1.54 -8.67 -6.32
C GLU A 32 -1.47 -8.02 -4.94
N LYS A 33 -0.70 -8.60 -4.00
CA LYS A 33 -0.46 -8.01 -2.70
C LYS A 33 0.21 -6.63 -2.81
N LYS A 34 1.23 -6.51 -3.65
CA LYS A 34 1.87 -5.23 -3.94
C LYS A 34 0.90 -4.24 -4.59
N ARG A 35 0.07 -4.71 -5.54
CA ARG A 35 -0.96 -3.89 -6.20
C ARG A 35 -1.96 -3.33 -5.20
N ARG A 36 -2.43 -4.12 -4.24
CA ARG A 36 -3.35 -3.67 -3.17
C ARG A 36 -2.71 -2.58 -2.30
N LYS A 37 -1.43 -2.73 -1.94
CA LYS A 37 -0.66 -1.69 -1.22
C LYS A 37 -0.55 -0.41 -2.04
N GLN A 38 -0.22 -0.51 -3.33
CA GLN A 38 -0.13 0.63 -4.23
C GLN A 38 -1.47 1.36 -4.40
N GLN A 39 -2.57 0.62 -4.59
CA GLN A 39 -3.91 1.20 -4.69
C GLN A 39 -4.29 1.96 -3.42
N LEU A 40 -3.98 1.43 -2.23
CA LEU A 40 -4.29 2.15 -1.00
C LEU A 40 -3.43 3.41 -0.84
N VAL A 41 -2.16 3.37 -1.22
CA VAL A 41 -1.30 4.56 -1.21
C VAL A 41 -1.86 5.61 -2.19
N ASP A 42 -2.25 5.20 -3.39
CA ASP A 42 -2.86 6.09 -4.39
C ASP A 42 -4.16 6.73 -3.87
N ASP A 43 -5.06 5.93 -3.28
CA ASP A 43 -6.29 6.43 -2.63
C ASP A 43 -5.96 7.52 -1.59
N ILE A 44 -5.01 7.26 -0.67
CA ILE A 44 -4.62 8.21 0.38
C ILE A 44 -4.03 9.49 -0.22
N PHE A 45 -3.16 9.36 -1.22
CA PHE A 45 -2.56 10.51 -1.90
C PHE A 45 -3.59 11.33 -2.69
N GLY A 46 -4.60 10.66 -3.28
CA GLY A 46 -5.73 11.28 -3.95
C GLY A 46 -6.60 12.10 -3.01
N TYR A 47 -6.73 11.67 -1.75
CA TYR A 47 -7.50 12.40 -0.72
C TYR A 47 -6.69 13.46 0.04
N LYS A 48 -5.43 13.77 -0.34
CA LYS A 48 -4.62 14.78 0.36
C LYS A 48 -5.28 16.16 0.48
N TYR A 49 -6.15 16.54 -0.45
CA TYR A 49 -6.90 17.81 -0.35
C TYR A 49 -7.71 17.93 0.95
N GLN A 50 -8.17 16.79 1.50
CA GLN A 50 -8.88 16.72 2.77
C GLN A 50 -7.98 17.00 3.98
N MET A 51 -6.65 16.91 3.84
CA MET A 51 -5.68 17.25 4.89
C MET A 51 -5.48 18.76 5.06
N THR A 52 -5.83 19.56 4.05
CA THR A 52 -5.46 20.99 3.96
C THR A 52 -6.61 21.99 4.16
N GLY A 53 -7.79 21.53 4.58
CA GLY A 53 -9.00 22.34 4.64
C GLY A 53 -9.50 22.63 6.06
N SER A 54 -9.48 23.92 6.44
CA SER A 54 -10.13 24.49 7.62
C SER A 54 -11.63 24.19 7.66
N THR A 55 -12.11 23.65 8.79
CA THR A 55 -13.46 23.79 9.39
C THR A 55 -14.76 23.63 8.56
N LEU A 56 -14.72 23.39 7.25
CA LEU A 56 -15.92 23.31 6.39
C LEU A 56 -16.24 21.91 5.85
N ASN A 57 -15.36 20.92 6.08
CA ASN A 57 -15.51 19.56 5.49
C ASN A 57 -15.82 18.46 6.51
N ALA A 58 -15.99 18.80 7.79
CA ALA A 58 -16.24 17.82 8.86
C ALA A 58 -17.64 17.19 8.82
N LEU A 59 -18.58 17.75 8.03
CA LEU A 59 -19.98 17.29 7.96
C LEU A 59 -20.40 16.77 6.58
N ASP A 60 -19.51 16.72 5.59
CA ASP A 60 -19.84 16.14 4.30
C ASP A 60 -19.57 14.63 4.34
N ILE A 61 -20.61 13.81 4.16
CA ILE A 61 -20.51 12.35 4.08
C ILE A 61 -19.55 11.93 2.95
N ASN A 62 -19.32 12.80 1.96
CA ASN A 62 -18.36 12.60 0.87
C ASN A 62 -16.90 12.91 1.26
N CYS A 63 -16.64 13.61 2.37
CA CYS A 63 -15.28 13.98 2.82
C CYS A 63 -14.60 12.94 3.74
N GLN A 64 -15.13 11.72 3.81
CA GLN A 64 -14.55 10.64 4.63
C GLN A 64 -13.50 9.78 3.89
N GLY A 65 -13.17 10.13 2.65
CA GLY A 65 -12.26 9.37 1.79
C GLY A 65 -10.92 9.07 2.47
N LEU A 66 -10.29 10.09 3.06
CA LEU A 66 -9.02 9.95 3.76
C LEU A 66 -9.15 9.08 5.01
N THR A 67 -10.13 9.33 5.88
CA THR A 67 -10.35 8.53 7.09
C THR A 67 -10.61 7.06 6.76
N ARG A 68 -11.44 6.81 5.74
CA ARG A 68 -11.71 5.46 5.24
C ARG A 68 -10.45 4.78 4.72
N ALA A 69 -9.61 5.50 3.97
CA ALA A 69 -8.37 4.97 3.45
C ALA A 69 -7.36 4.68 4.58
N LEU A 70 -7.22 5.57 5.56
CA LEU A 70 -6.38 5.35 6.74
C LEU A 70 -6.82 4.13 7.56
N ASN A 71 -8.12 3.93 7.76
CA ASN A 71 -8.63 2.74 8.46
C ASN A 71 -8.31 1.42 7.73
N ARG A 72 -8.15 1.45 6.40
CA ARG A 72 -7.77 0.27 5.62
C ARG A 72 -6.28 -0.08 5.75
N VAL A 73 -5.45 0.81 6.29
CA VAL A 73 -3.99 0.57 6.44
C VAL A 73 -3.73 -0.69 7.26
N ILE A 74 -4.46 -0.89 8.36
CA ILE A 74 -4.33 -2.05 9.24
C ILE A 74 -4.51 -3.36 8.44
N ILE A 75 -5.50 -3.43 7.56
CA ILE A 75 -5.80 -4.65 6.79
C ILE A 75 -4.80 -4.85 5.66
N VAL A 76 -4.48 -3.79 4.91
CA VAL A 76 -3.63 -3.88 3.70
C VAL A 76 -2.15 -4.05 4.03
N PHE A 77 -1.71 -3.53 5.18
CA PHE A 77 -0.32 -3.58 5.65
C PHE A 77 -0.14 -4.40 6.94
N HIS A 78 -1.10 -5.27 7.30
CA HIS A 78 -1.02 -6.12 8.51
C HIS A 78 0.27 -6.95 8.61
N ASP A 79 0.88 -7.26 7.47
CA ASP A 79 2.10 -8.06 7.36
C ASP A 79 3.39 -7.22 7.38
N ASP A 80 3.28 -5.90 7.47
CA ASP A 80 4.39 -4.96 7.42
C ASP A 80 4.58 -4.26 8.79
N PRO A 81 5.53 -4.75 9.62
CA PRO A 81 5.71 -4.23 10.97
C PRO A 81 6.24 -2.78 10.98
N GLU A 82 6.95 -2.33 9.95
CA GLU A 82 7.41 -0.94 9.86
C GLU A 82 6.21 0.00 9.70
N VAL A 83 5.26 -0.36 8.82
CA VAL A 83 4.05 0.42 8.58
C VAL A 83 3.12 0.41 9.81
N MET A 84 2.91 -0.74 10.43
CA MET A 84 2.07 -0.83 11.64
C MET A 84 2.63 0.02 12.79
N LYS A 85 3.94 -0.02 13.02
CA LYS A 85 4.59 0.82 14.03
C LYS A 85 4.44 2.31 13.75
N ALA A 86 4.58 2.73 12.48
CA ALA A 86 4.37 4.13 12.10
C ALA A 86 2.91 4.57 12.31
N LEU A 87 1.95 3.69 12.05
CA LEU A 87 0.53 3.94 12.28
C LEU A 87 0.21 4.10 13.78
N ASP A 88 0.74 3.21 14.62
CA ASP A 88 0.55 3.28 16.08
C ASP A 88 1.11 4.57 16.67
N ASN A 89 2.31 4.99 16.23
CA ASN A 89 2.92 6.24 16.65
C ASN A 89 2.03 7.45 16.28
N LEU A 90 1.48 7.47 15.06
CA LEU A 90 0.57 8.52 14.61
C LEU A 90 -0.70 8.55 15.48
N TRP A 91 -1.30 7.40 15.76
CA TRP A 91 -2.49 7.29 16.62
C TRP A 91 -2.24 7.83 18.03
N LEU A 92 -1.10 7.49 18.64
CA LEU A 92 -0.71 7.99 19.96
C LEU A 92 -0.56 9.52 19.95
N ALA A 93 0.06 10.09 18.91
CA ALA A 93 0.26 11.53 18.81
C ALA A 93 -1.06 12.31 18.60
N ILE A 94 -1.97 11.77 17.78
CA ILE A 94 -3.31 12.35 17.59
C ILE A 94 -4.05 12.41 18.93
N ASN A 95 -4.00 11.34 19.72
CA ASN A 95 -4.63 11.30 21.05
C ASN A 95 -3.93 12.21 22.08
N GLY A 96 -2.64 12.48 21.91
CA GLY A 96 -1.84 13.35 22.78
C GLY A 96 -1.96 14.86 22.52
N LYS A 97 -2.71 15.31 21.51
CA LYS A 97 -2.95 16.73 21.16
C LYS A 97 -1.70 17.57 20.79
N ASN A 98 -0.62 16.97 20.28
CA ASN A 98 0.55 17.72 19.79
C ASN A 98 0.58 17.79 18.25
N THR A 99 0.14 18.92 17.68
CA THR A 99 -0.11 19.06 16.23
C THR A 99 1.13 18.97 15.36
N LYS A 100 2.27 19.51 15.80
CA LYS A 100 3.51 19.51 14.99
C LYS A 100 4.12 18.11 14.89
N ILE A 101 4.04 17.34 15.98
CA ILE A 101 4.46 15.93 15.99
C ILE A 101 3.58 15.09 15.06
N THR A 102 2.28 15.40 14.98
CA THR A 102 1.34 14.70 14.10
C THR A 102 1.70 14.81 12.62
N ASP A 103 2.15 15.97 12.16
CA ASP A 103 2.54 16.17 10.75
C ASP A 103 3.77 15.32 10.37
N ASP A 104 4.82 15.35 11.20
CA ASP A 104 6.04 14.56 10.98
C ASP A 104 5.76 13.05 10.99
N LEU A 105 4.87 12.61 11.90
CA LEU A 105 4.46 11.20 12.00
C LEU A 105 3.56 10.78 10.84
N LEU A 106 2.69 11.65 10.34
CA LEU A 106 1.90 11.39 9.15
C LEU A 106 2.80 11.22 7.92
N ILE A 107 3.79 12.11 7.74
CA ILE A 107 4.77 12.00 6.66
C ILE A 107 5.55 10.68 6.79
N THR A 108 5.96 10.33 8.01
CA THR A 108 6.64 9.06 8.30
C THR A 108 5.79 7.86 7.90
N LEU A 109 4.50 7.85 8.25
CA LEU A 109 3.56 6.81 7.84
C LEU A 109 3.46 6.72 6.30
N LEU A 110 3.20 7.85 5.63
CA LEU A 110 3.05 7.87 4.16
C LEU A 110 4.32 7.42 3.43
N ARG A 111 5.50 7.81 3.93
CA ARG A 111 6.80 7.39 3.39
C ARG A 111 7.01 5.88 3.57
N THR A 112 6.72 5.35 4.75
CA THR A 112 6.88 3.93 5.05
C THR A 112 5.92 3.06 4.22
N MET A 113 4.66 3.49 4.08
CA MET A 113 3.68 2.86 3.20
C MET A 113 4.12 2.87 1.73
N SER A 114 4.65 4.00 1.25
CA SER A 114 5.17 4.12 -0.12
C SER A 114 6.31 3.15 -0.38
N LYS A 115 7.27 3.06 0.55
CA LYS A 115 8.37 2.09 0.49
C LYS A 115 7.86 0.65 0.46
N SER A 116 6.93 0.29 1.34
CA SER A 116 6.30 -1.04 1.40
C SER A 116 5.52 -1.40 0.12
N ALA A 117 4.86 -0.42 -0.49
CA ALA A 117 4.20 -0.56 -1.79
C ALA A 117 5.18 -0.62 -2.98
N GLY A 118 6.48 -0.45 -2.74
CA GLY A 118 7.52 -0.40 -3.75
C GLY A 118 7.47 0.86 -4.64
N ILE A 119 6.94 1.95 -4.10
CA ILE A 119 6.97 3.29 -4.70
C ILE A 119 8.28 3.96 -4.26
N LYS A 120 9.07 4.42 -5.23
CA LYS A 120 10.35 5.09 -4.95
C LYS A 120 10.08 6.54 -4.51
N CYS A 121 10.16 6.80 -3.21
CA CYS A 121 9.94 8.13 -2.63
C CYS A 121 11.18 8.70 -1.91
N ASN A 122 12.37 8.12 -2.13
CA ASN A 122 13.61 8.56 -1.46
C ASN A 122 13.99 10.00 -1.81
N ASP A 123 13.71 10.42 -3.04
CA ASP A 123 14.01 11.77 -3.53
C ASP A 123 12.90 12.79 -3.22
N TRP A 124 11.87 12.38 -2.47
CA TRP A 124 10.76 13.26 -2.12
C TRP A 124 11.09 14.04 -0.86
N ASN A 125 10.99 15.36 -0.96
CA ASN A 125 10.94 16.21 0.23
C ASN A 125 9.58 16.10 0.92
N ASP A 126 9.54 16.50 2.18
CA ASP A 126 8.34 16.40 3.04
C ASP A 126 7.13 17.13 2.46
N SER A 127 7.36 18.21 1.70
CA SER A 127 6.28 18.95 1.04
C SER A 127 5.55 18.14 -0.05
N ARG A 128 6.17 17.11 -0.64
CA ARG A 128 5.49 16.22 -1.61
C ARG A 128 4.39 15.38 -0.94
N PHE A 129 4.55 15.10 0.35
CA PHE A 129 3.58 14.33 1.14
C PHE A 129 2.40 15.18 1.60
N THR A 130 2.59 16.49 1.80
CA THR A 130 1.57 17.37 2.39
C THR A 130 0.96 18.39 1.41
N ARG A 131 1.69 18.79 0.36
CA ARG A 131 1.21 19.78 -0.61
C ARG A 131 0.12 19.20 -1.50
N VAL A 132 -0.90 20.03 -1.74
CA VAL A 132 -2.06 19.75 -2.59
C VAL A 132 -2.12 20.72 -3.75
N PHE A 133 -2.68 20.30 -4.88
CA PHE A 133 -3.06 21.21 -5.95
C PHE A 133 -4.39 21.86 -5.59
N LYS A 134 -4.45 23.20 -5.66
CA LYS A 134 -5.69 23.97 -5.60
C LYS A 134 -5.87 24.56 -6.99
N VAL A 135 -6.93 24.16 -7.68
CA VAL A 135 -7.35 24.71 -8.98
C VAL A 135 -8.68 25.42 -8.75
#